data_AF-R7UEH8-F1
#
_entry.id   AF-R7UEH8-F1
#
_cell.length_a   1.000
_cell.length_b   1.000
_cell.length_c   1.000
_cell.angle_alpha   90.00
_cell.angle_beta   90.00
_cell.angle_gamma   90.00
#
_symmetry.space_group_name_H-M   'P 1'
#
loop_
_entity.id
_entity.type
_entity.pdbx_description
1 polymer ?
#
loop_
_entity_poly.entity_id
_entity_poly.type
_entity_poly.pdbx_seq_one_letter_code
_entity_poly.pdbx_strand_id
1 'polypeptide(L)'
;MLRDVEAETDEVKKRGKFTPRMSALLGYQGDRLVDFAKRVKLPEGGGVDALSAWVVDCAITLYVTAERQNGFFFLHGATSAWSLRQIILLINDEAASLVALRVFLCVVMALYTTLERPALILDYANVANECSWEQLIEKAISVEGDEHVYKLVQVCWEMYKLQPHKESLYKQAANCVLNLPYSNL
;
A
#
# COMPACT_ATOMS: atom_id res chain seq x y z
N MET A 1 19.58 -5.70 -28.49
CA MET A 1 18.66 -6.60 -29.23
C MET A 1 18.57 -7.89 -28.43
N LEU A 2 17.81 -7.87 -27.33
CA LEU A 2 17.59 -9.04 -26.47
C LEU A 2 16.45 -9.83 -27.11
N ARG A 3 16.75 -11.08 -27.48
CA ARG A 3 15.81 -12.00 -28.10
C ARG A 3 14.72 -12.35 -27.11
N ASP A 4 13.48 -12.08 -27.49
CA ASP A 4 12.32 -12.80 -26.99
C ASP A 4 12.52 -14.30 -27.24
N VAL A 5 12.44 -15.09 -26.18
CA VAL A 5 11.69 -16.35 -26.02
C VAL A 5 12.05 -16.84 -24.62
N GLU A 6 11.26 -16.43 -23.61
CA GLU A 6 11.24 -17.17 -22.36
C GLU A 6 9.95 -17.97 -22.31
N ALA A 7 10.10 -19.28 -22.41
CA ALA A 7 9.07 -20.22 -22.06
C ALA A 7 8.61 -19.87 -20.64
N GLU A 8 7.38 -19.36 -20.53
CA GLU A 8 6.79 -18.96 -19.26
C GLU A 8 6.75 -20.20 -18.36
N THR A 9 7.56 -20.18 -17.29
CA THR A 9 7.72 -21.33 -16.39
C THR A 9 6.38 -21.66 -15.75
N ASP A 10 6.15 -22.93 -15.42
CA ASP A 10 4.90 -23.38 -14.78
C ASP A 10 4.62 -22.64 -13.46
N GLU A 11 5.66 -22.12 -12.80
CA GLU A 11 5.52 -21.24 -11.63
C GLU A 11 4.94 -19.87 -11.99
N VAL A 12 5.36 -19.24 -13.09
CA VAL A 12 4.80 -17.95 -13.56
C VAL A 12 3.35 -18.14 -14.01
N LYS A 13 3.03 -19.25 -14.67
CA LYS A 13 1.65 -19.60 -15.06
C LYS A 13 0.74 -19.85 -13.85
N LYS A 14 1.26 -20.42 -12.76
CA LYS A 14 0.48 -20.73 -11.54
C LYS A 14 0.41 -19.60 -10.53
N ARG A 15 1.43 -18.75 -10.43
CA ARG A 15 1.57 -17.72 -9.38
C ARG A 15 1.52 -16.27 -9.89
N GLY A 16 1.38 -16.09 -11.21
CA GLY A 16 1.54 -14.79 -11.85
C GLY A 16 3.00 -14.30 -11.83
N LYS A 17 3.26 -13.16 -12.47
CA LYS A 17 4.62 -12.59 -12.59
C LYS A 17 5.07 -11.89 -11.31
N PHE A 18 4.15 -11.52 -10.42
CA PHE A 18 4.45 -10.79 -9.19
C PHE A 18 5.35 -11.57 -8.22
N THR A 19 4.90 -12.75 -7.75
CA THR A 19 5.62 -13.51 -6.71
C THR A 19 7.05 -13.89 -7.12
N PRO A 20 7.31 -14.39 -8.35
CA PRO A 20 8.67 -14.66 -8.80
C PRO A 20 9.54 -13.41 -8.88
N ARG A 21 9.00 -12.28 -9.37
CA ARG A 21 9.74 -11.01 -9.48
C ARG A 21 10.07 -10.40 -8.12
N MET A 22 9.11 -10.41 -7.19
CA MET A 22 9.34 -9.96 -5.82
C MET A 22 10.38 -10.86 -5.13
N SER A 23 10.27 -12.18 -5.30
CA SER A 23 11.23 -13.14 -4.73
C SER A 23 12.63 -12.95 -5.32
N ALA A 24 12.74 -12.70 -6.62
CA ALA A 24 14.02 -12.38 -7.26
C ALA A 24 14.59 -11.05 -6.73
N LEU A 25 13.78 -10.00 -6.63
CA LEU A 25 14.23 -8.70 -6.14
C LEU A 25 14.74 -8.81 -4.70
N LEU A 26 13.98 -9.46 -3.81
CA LEU A 26 14.37 -9.63 -2.41
C LEU A 26 15.53 -10.62 -2.26
N GLY A 27 15.55 -11.71 -3.02
CA GLY A 27 16.61 -12.71 -2.97
C GLY A 27 17.96 -12.22 -3.49
N TYR A 28 17.97 -11.40 -4.55
CA TYR A 28 19.21 -10.90 -5.16
C TYR A 28 19.64 -9.52 -4.64
N GLN A 29 18.71 -8.70 -4.15
CA GLN A 29 18.97 -7.31 -3.76
C GLN A 29 18.50 -6.98 -2.34
N GLY A 30 18.05 -7.97 -1.55
CA GLY A 30 17.53 -7.75 -0.19
C GLY A 30 18.50 -7.00 0.72
N ASP A 31 19.77 -7.41 0.76
CA ASP A 31 20.80 -6.73 1.58
C ASP A 31 20.99 -5.27 1.16
N ARG A 32 21.00 -5.01 -0.15
CA ARG A 32 21.09 -3.65 -0.70
C ARG A 32 19.84 -2.83 -0.38
N LEU A 33 18.68 -3.47 -0.33
CA LEU A 33 17.42 -2.84 0.06
C LEU A 33 17.42 -2.46 1.54
N VAL A 34 17.96 -3.32 2.42
CA VAL A 34 18.16 -3.02 3.84
C VAL A 34 19.19 -1.91 4.04
N ASP A 35 20.29 -1.93 3.29
CA ASP A 35 21.29 -0.86 3.35
C ASP A 35 20.78 0.47 2.80
N PHE A 36 19.93 0.42 1.78
CA PHE A 36 19.22 1.59 1.28
C PHE A 36 18.22 2.11 2.32
N ALA A 37 17.51 1.22 3.03
CA ALA A 37 16.59 1.60 4.09
C ALA A 37 17.28 2.45 5.16
N LYS A 38 18.52 2.14 5.55
CA LYS A 38 19.31 2.96 6.50
C LYS A 38 19.55 4.40 6.03
N ARG A 39 19.45 4.65 4.72
CA ARG A 39 19.66 5.98 4.10
C ARG A 39 18.35 6.73 3.85
N VAL A 40 17.19 6.07 3.96
CA VAL A 40 15.89 6.71 3.80
C VAL A 40 15.70 7.73 4.92
N LYS A 41 15.54 8.99 4.53
CA LYS A 41 15.19 10.08 5.45
C LYS A 41 13.68 10.05 5.67
N LEU A 42 13.29 9.88 6.92
CA LEU A 42 11.91 10.05 7.34
C LEU A 42 11.63 11.55 7.57
N PRO A 43 10.37 12.01 7.45
CA PRO A 43 10.01 13.37 7.81
C PRO A 43 10.49 13.74 9.22
N GLU A 44 10.83 15.00 9.43
CA GLU A 44 11.23 15.48 10.75
C GLU A 44 10.00 15.78 11.62
N GLY A 45 10.09 15.44 12.91
CA GLY A 45 9.05 15.71 13.91
C GLY A 45 8.00 14.60 14.10
N GLY A 46 7.24 14.70 15.19
CA GLY A 46 6.06 13.85 15.47
C GLY A 46 6.31 12.43 16.01
N GLY A 47 7.56 11.99 16.08
CA GLY A 47 7.94 10.70 16.68
C GLY A 47 7.44 9.47 15.89
N VAL A 48 7.62 8.28 16.46
CA VAL A 48 7.24 7.00 15.82
C VAL A 48 5.77 6.97 15.42
N ASP A 49 4.88 7.56 16.23
CA ASP A 49 3.45 7.58 15.94
C ASP A 49 3.10 8.37 14.68
N ALA A 50 3.53 9.63 14.57
CA ALA A 50 3.28 10.42 13.37
C ALA A 50 3.96 9.81 12.14
N LEU A 51 5.17 9.28 12.30
CA LEU A 51 5.91 8.64 11.21
C LEU A 51 5.22 7.36 10.73
N SER A 52 4.65 6.58 11.64
CA SER A 52 3.88 5.39 11.29
C SER A 52 2.63 5.73 10.50
N ALA A 53 1.90 6.78 10.92
CA ALA A 53 0.73 7.27 10.21
C ALA A 53 1.11 7.78 8.81
N TRP A 54 2.24 8.49 8.69
CA TRP A 54 2.77 8.94 7.41
C TRP A 54 3.11 7.78 6.45
N VAL A 55 3.68 6.68 6.95
CA VAL A 55 3.95 5.49 6.12
C VAL A 55 2.64 4.87 5.60
N VAL A 56 1.58 4.82 6.43
CA VAL A 56 0.25 4.38 5.98
C VAL A 56 -0.28 5.32 4.88
N ASP A 57 -0.13 6.64 5.05
CA ASP A 57 -0.54 7.62 4.03
C ASP A 57 0.19 7.43 2.70
N CYS A 58 1.50 7.15 2.74
CA CYS A 58 2.26 6.85 1.52
C CYS A 58 1.71 5.63 0.79
N ALA A 59 1.36 4.56 1.53
CA ALA A 59 0.82 3.34 0.94
C ALA A 59 -0.60 3.55 0.38
N ILE A 60 -1.47 4.29 1.08
CA ILE A 60 -2.80 4.66 0.59
C ILE A 60 -2.69 5.56 -0.65
N THR A 61 -1.78 6.55 -0.62
CA THR A 61 -1.53 7.44 -1.75
C THR A 61 -1.09 6.65 -2.97
N LEU A 62 -0.18 5.69 -2.80
CA LEU A 62 0.24 4.82 -3.90
C LEU A 62 -0.92 3.99 -4.46
N TYR A 63 -1.76 3.44 -3.58
CA TYR A 63 -2.94 2.68 -3.98
C TYR A 63 -3.93 3.51 -4.81
N VAL A 64 -4.20 4.76 -4.44
CA VAL A 64 -5.17 5.61 -5.17
C VAL A 64 -4.60 6.25 -6.43
N THR A 65 -3.29 6.50 -6.49
CA THR A 65 -2.65 7.22 -7.60
C THR A 65 -2.15 6.29 -8.69
N ALA A 66 -1.92 5.01 -8.42
CA ALA A 66 -1.52 4.06 -9.46
C ALA A 66 -2.59 3.98 -10.56
N GLU A 67 -2.16 4.05 -11.82
CA GLU A 67 -3.05 3.95 -13.00
C GLU A 67 -3.87 2.65 -13.00
N ARG A 68 -3.30 1.60 -12.42
CA ARG A 68 -3.97 0.34 -12.12
C ARG A 68 -4.86 0.55 -10.91
N GLN A 69 -6.07 1.02 -11.17
CA GLN A 69 -7.06 1.24 -10.12
C GLN A 69 -7.42 -0.08 -9.40
N ASN A 70 -7.73 0.03 -8.11
CA ASN A 70 -7.98 -1.09 -7.21
C ASN A 70 -6.96 -2.24 -7.35
N GLY A 71 -5.67 -1.88 -7.32
CA GLY A 71 -4.57 -2.85 -7.42
C GLY A 71 -4.49 -3.72 -6.18
N PHE A 72 -4.73 -5.02 -6.34
CA PHE A 72 -4.74 -6.00 -5.25
C PHE A 72 -3.49 -5.92 -4.36
N PHE A 73 -2.31 -5.83 -4.97
CA PHE A 73 -1.05 -5.75 -4.25
C PHE A 73 -0.84 -4.40 -3.54
N PHE A 74 -1.30 -3.29 -4.11
CA PHE A 74 -1.23 -1.98 -3.46
C PHE A 74 -2.19 -1.88 -2.27
N LEU A 75 -3.37 -2.51 -2.36
CA LEU A 75 -4.28 -2.67 -1.23
C LEU A 75 -3.59 -3.44 -0.09
N HIS A 76 -2.91 -4.54 -0.40
CA HIS A 76 -2.09 -5.24 0.58
C HIS A 76 -0.96 -4.37 1.14
N GLY A 77 -0.35 -3.51 0.33
CA GLY A 77 0.59 -2.51 0.81
C GLY A 77 -0.01 -1.58 1.86
N ALA A 78 -1.19 -1.01 1.60
CA ALA A 78 -1.89 -0.11 2.52
C ALA A 78 -2.31 -0.81 3.82
N THR A 79 -2.93 -1.98 3.72
CA THR A 79 -3.37 -2.77 4.88
C THR A 79 -2.19 -3.30 5.69
N SER A 80 -1.08 -3.69 5.06
CA SER A 80 0.14 -4.10 5.76
C SER A 80 0.82 -2.93 6.46
N ALA A 81 0.81 -1.72 5.88
CA ALA A 81 1.33 -0.52 6.51
C ALA A 81 0.57 -0.22 7.81
N TRP A 82 -0.76 -0.36 7.77
CA TRP A 82 -1.60 -0.22 8.95
C TRP A 82 -1.27 -1.26 10.01
N SER A 83 -1.15 -2.55 9.64
CA SER A 83 -0.72 -3.61 10.56
C SER A 83 0.65 -3.32 11.18
N LEU A 84 1.61 -2.84 10.39
CA LEU A 84 2.92 -2.44 10.90
C LEU A 84 2.78 -1.33 11.94
N ARG A 85 1.98 -0.28 11.67
CA ARG A 85 1.70 0.79 12.63
C ARG A 85 1.20 0.24 13.97
N GLN A 86 0.24 -0.68 13.95
CA GLN A 86 -0.28 -1.29 15.19
C GLN A 86 0.82 -2.01 15.97
N ILE A 87 1.77 -2.66 15.29
CA ILE A 87 2.86 -3.40 15.92
C ILE A 87 3.92 -2.44 16.48
N ILE A 88 4.39 -1.47 15.70
CA ILE A 88 5.53 -0.62 16.11
C ILE A 88 5.20 0.31 17.28
N LEU A 89 3.91 0.66 17.45
CA LEU A 89 3.45 1.43 18.60
C LEU A 89 3.52 0.64 19.91
N LEU A 90 3.67 -0.69 19.83
CA LEU A 90 3.87 -1.59 20.97
C LEU A 90 5.35 -1.92 21.20
N ILE A 91 6.25 -1.48 20.31
CA ILE A 91 7.70 -1.69 20.42
C ILE A 91 8.30 -0.56 21.26
N ASN A 92 8.89 -0.90 22.40
CA ASN A 92 9.54 0.07 23.31
C ASN A 92 10.93 0.54 22.85
N ASP A 93 11.37 0.13 21.67
CA ASP A 93 12.63 0.55 21.05
C ASP A 93 12.34 1.44 19.84
N GLU A 94 12.51 2.76 20.03
CA GLU A 94 12.31 3.76 18.99
C GLU A 94 13.23 3.53 17.78
N ALA A 95 14.50 3.17 18.00
CA ALA A 95 15.43 2.96 16.91
C ALA A 95 15.02 1.77 16.03
N ALA A 96 14.58 0.67 16.66
CA ALA A 96 14.03 -0.48 15.96
C ALA A 96 12.76 -0.13 15.18
N SER A 97 11.84 0.63 15.77
CA SER A 97 10.62 1.11 15.10
C SER A 97 10.94 1.97 13.88
N LEU A 98 11.90 2.89 13.98
CA LEU A 98 12.33 3.72 12.85
C LEU A 98 13.00 2.89 11.74
N VAL A 99 13.76 1.85 12.09
CA VAL A 99 14.32 0.92 11.09
C VAL A 99 13.19 0.15 10.38
N ALA A 100 12.22 -0.37 11.12
CA ALA A 100 11.08 -1.09 10.55
C ALA A 100 10.28 -0.22 9.56
N LEU A 101 10.03 1.04 9.90
CA LEU A 101 9.38 2.00 9.00
C LEU A 101 10.16 2.23 7.71
N ARG A 102 11.49 2.43 7.79
CA ARG A 102 12.34 2.61 6.61
C ARG A 102 12.37 1.37 5.73
N VAL A 103 12.48 0.19 6.33
CA VAL A 103 12.44 -1.09 5.61
C VAL A 103 11.10 -1.25 4.90
N PHE A 104 9.99 -0.93 5.56
CA PHE A 104 8.67 -1.04 4.95
C PHE A 104 8.50 -0.10 3.76
N LEU A 105 8.97 1.14 3.82
CA LEU A 105 8.98 2.04 2.65
C LEU A 105 9.76 1.44 1.48
N CYS A 106 10.88 0.79 1.76
CA CYS A 106 11.65 0.11 0.73
C CYS A 106 10.88 -1.08 0.14
N VAL A 107 10.12 -1.81 0.95
CA VAL A 107 9.21 -2.88 0.48
C VAL A 107 8.09 -2.31 -0.40
N VAL A 108 7.52 -1.15 -0.05
CA VAL A 108 6.52 -0.46 -0.89
C VAL A 108 7.13 -0.03 -2.23
N MET A 109 8.38 0.45 -2.25
CA MET A 109 9.09 0.77 -3.49
C MET A 109 9.42 -0.48 -4.32
N ALA A 110 9.80 -1.57 -3.65
CA ALA A 110 10.00 -2.87 -4.28
C ALA A 110 8.70 -3.40 -4.91
N LEU A 111 7.57 -3.23 -4.22
CA LEU A 111 6.24 -3.55 -4.73
C LEU A 111 5.93 -2.76 -6.00
N TYR A 112 6.08 -1.44 -5.94
CA TYR A 112 5.85 -0.55 -7.09
C TYR A 112 6.71 -0.94 -8.31
N THR A 113 7.99 -1.23 -8.09
CA THR A 113 8.90 -1.63 -9.17
C THR A 113 8.59 -3.02 -9.74
N THR A 114 8.19 -3.97 -8.89
CA THR A 114 7.80 -5.33 -9.28
C THR A 114 6.55 -5.34 -10.16
N LEU A 115 5.64 -4.40 -9.91
CA LEU A 115 4.43 -4.16 -10.71
C LEU A 115 4.69 -3.36 -11.98
N GLU A 116 5.95 -3.30 -12.44
CA GLU A 116 6.40 -2.62 -13.65
C GLU A 116 6.32 -1.09 -13.60
N ARG A 117 6.21 -0.51 -12.40
CA ARG A 117 6.16 0.95 -12.17
C ARG A 117 4.95 1.55 -12.89
N PRO A 118 3.71 1.22 -12.47
CA PRO A 118 2.53 1.81 -13.07
C PRO A 118 2.59 3.34 -12.98
N ALA A 119 2.04 4.04 -13.97
CA ALA A 119 2.00 5.49 -13.94
C ALA A 119 1.26 5.97 -12.68
N LEU A 120 1.73 7.08 -12.08
CA LEU A 120 1.07 7.72 -10.95
C LEU A 120 0.28 8.92 -11.46
N ILE A 121 -1.04 8.83 -11.36
CA ILE A 121 -1.98 9.86 -11.79
C ILE A 121 -2.38 10.65 -10.54
N LEU A 122 -1.78 11.84 -10.40
CA LEU A 122 -1.95 12.71 -9.24
C LEU A 122 -3.24 13.55 -9.33
N ASP A 123 -3.85 13.63 -10.52
CA ASP A 123 -4.99 14.50 -10.83
C ASP A 123 -6.37 13.86 -10.57
N TYR A 124 -6.46 12.73 -9.88
CA TYR A 124 -7.74 12.10 -9.53
C TYR A 124 -8.56 12.87 -8.47
N ALA A 125 -8.32 14.16 -8.30
CA ALA A 125 -8.93 15.08 -7.34
C ALA A 125 -10.46 15.26 -7.46
N ASN A 126 -11.19 14.46 -8.25
CA ASN A 126 -12.61 14.70 -8.56
C ASN A 126 -13.47 13.43 -8.71
N VAL A 127 -13.16 12.32 -8.04
CA VAL A 127 -14.25 11.36 -7.76
C VAL A 127 -15.09 12.00 -6.66
N ALA A 128 -16.24 12.57 -7.04
CA ALA A 128 -17.15 13.28 -6.17
C ALA A 128 -17.33 12.53 -4.84
N ASN A 129 -16.78 13.08 -3.77
CA ASN A 129 -16.68 12.47 -2.45
C ASN A 129 -17.99 12.67 -1.66
N GLU A 130 -19.13 12.46 -2.33
CA GLU A 130 -20.45 12.80 -1.81
C GLU A 130 -20.92 11.79 -0.75
N CYS A 131 -20.31 10.61 -0.68
CA CYS A 131 -20.66 9.62 0.33
C CYS A 131 -20.16 10.04 1.72
N SER A 132 -21.05 9.96 2.70
CA SER A 132 -20.68 10.05 4.11
C SER A 132 -19.89 8.80 4.54
N TRP A 133 -19.16 8.89 5.65
CA TRP A 133 -18.43 7.72 6.18
C TRP A 133 -19.38 6.60 6.57
N GLU A 134 -20.55 6.92 7.10
CA GLU A 134 -21.59 5.96 7.46
C GLU A 134 -22.04 5.16 6.23
N GLN A 135 -22.27 5.83 5.10
CA GLN A 135 -22.64 5.17 3.84
C GLN A 135 -21.52 4.26 3.32
N LEU A 136 -20.26 4.71 3.39
CA LEU A 136 -19.11 3.90 2.98
C LEU A 136 -18.95 2.66 3.86
N ILE A 137 -19.14 2.79 5.17
CA ILE A 137 -19.05 1.68 6.13
C ILE A 137 -20.21 0.69 5.91
N GLU A 138 -21.45 1.18 5.77
CA GLU A 138 -22.61 0.35 5.49
C GLU A 138 -22.43 -0.45 4.19
N LYS A 139 -21.94 0.22 3.14
CA LYS A 139 -21.61 -0.45 1.88
C LYS A 139 -20.50 -1.48 2.04
N ALA A 140 -19.46 -1.20 2.81
CA ALA A 140 -18.38 -2.15 3.03
C ALA A 140 -18.85 -3.41 3.78
N ILE A 141 -19.75 -3.26 4.75
CA ILE A 141 -20.33 -4.37 5.52
C ILE A 141 -21.29 -5.21 4.67
N SER A 142 -21.95 -4.61 3.67
CA SER A 142 -22.87 -5.31 2.78
C SER A 142 -22.18 -6.05 1.63
N VAL A 143 -20.87 -5.87 1.41
CA VAL A 143 -20.10 -6.68 0.46
C VAL A 143 -19.81 -8.05 1.08
N GLU A 144 -20.58 -9.06 0.67
CA GLU A 144 -20.35 -10.43 1.11
C GLU A 144 -19.11 -11.04 0.45
N GLY A 145 -18.26 -11.68 1.28
CA GLY A 145 -17.19 -12.56 0.81
C GLY A 145 -15.91 -11.88 0.32
N ASP A 146 -15.78 -10.55 0.46
CA ASP A 146 -14.54 -9.84 0.15
C ASP A 146 -14.01 -9.07 1.36
N GLU A 147 -13.09 -9.71 2.10
CA GLU A 147 -12.50 -9.13 3.28
C GLU A 147 -11.55 -7.95 2.98
N HIS A 148 -11.08 -7.80 1.75
CA HIS A 148 -10.14 -6.75 1.37
C HIS A 148 -10.83 -5.37 1.35
N VAL A 149 -12.08 -5.34 0.88
CA VAL A 149 -12.96 -4.16 0.95
C VAL A 149 -13.09 -3.71 2.41
N TYR A 150 -13.48 -4.63 3.29
CA TYR A 150 -13.65 -4.34 4.71
C TYR A 150 -12.36 -3.82 5.34
N LYS A 151 -11.22 -4.50 5.12
CA LYS A 151 -9.91 -4.12 5.65
C LYS A 151 -9.52 -2.71 5.21
N LEU A 152 -9.60 -2.41 3.92
CA LEU A 152 -9.14 -1.12 3.43
C LEU A 152 -10.07 0.02 3.89
N VAL A 153 -11.39 -0.18 3.90
CA VAL A 153 -12.33 0.82 4.44
C VAL A 153 -12.09 1.05 5.94
N GLN A 154 -11.84 -0.02 6.71
CA GLN A 154 -11.48 0.07 8.12
C GLN A 154 -10.19 0.88 8.34
N VAL A 155 -9.14 0.61 7.56
CA VAL A 155 -7.88 1.38 7.61
C VAL A 155 -8.13 2.86 7.32
N CYS A 156 -8.88 3.17 6.26
CA CYS A 156 -9.18 4.53 5.85
C CYS A 156 -9.98 5.29 6.91
N TRP A 157 -10.96 4.62 7.54
CA TRP A 157 -11.76 5.19 8.63
C TRP A 157 -10.92 5.49 9.87
N GLU A 158 -10.05 4.56 10.29
CA GLU A 158 -9.16 4.79 11.43
C GLU A 158 -8.15 5.91 11.15
N MET A 159 -7.58 5.96 9.94
CA MET A 159 -6.67 7.02 9.53
C MET A 159 -7.36 8.38 9.45
N TYR A 160 -8.63 8.44 9.06
CA TYR A 160 -9.45 9.66 9.12
C TYR A 160 -9.59 10.16 10.56
N LYS A 161 -9.92 9.29 11.52
CA LYS A 161 -10.04 9.69 12.94
C LYS A 161 -8.72 10.25 13.49
N LEU A 162 -7.58 9.73 13.02
CA LEU A 162 -6.25 10.22 13.41
C LEU A 162 -5.86 11.52 12.67
N GLN A 163 -6.22 11.65 11.40
CA GLN A 163 -5.81 12.77 10.53
C GLN A 163 -7.01 13.32 9.72
N PRO A 164 -7.99 14.01 10.34
CA PRO A 164 -9.21 14.42 9.65
C PRO A 164 -8.97 15.33 8.44
N HIS A 165 -7.90 16.12 8.47
CA HIS A 165 -7.50 17.00 7.37
C HIS A 165 -7.13 16.27 6.06
N LYS A 166 -6.96 14.94 6.09
CA LYS A 166 -6.70 14.08 4.92
C LYS A 166 -7.91 13.26 4.48
N GLU A 167 -9.12 13.59 4.96
CA GLU A 167 -10.36 12.85 4.67
C GLU A 167 -10.55 12.53 3.17
N SER A 168 -10.24 13.50 2.30
CA SER A 168 -10.35 13.33 0.85
C SER A 168 -9.62 12.09 0.34
N LEU A 169 -8.36 11.88 0.75
CA LEU A 169 -7.53 10.74 0.38
C LEU A 169 -8.16 9.43 0.85
N TYR A 170 -8.60 9.39 2.10
CA TYR A 170 -9.12 8.17 2.72
C TYR A 170 -10.47 7.75 2.13
N LYS A 171 -11.38 8.71 1.91
CA LYS A 171 -12.64 8.43 1.23
C LYS A 171 -12.44 8.04 -0.23
N GLN A 172 -11.44 8.60 -0.91
CA GLN A 172 -11.09 8.19 -2.27
C GLN A 172 -10.63 6.73 -2.31
N ALA A 173 -9.77 6.31 -1.39
CA ALA A 173 -9.34 4.92 -1.29
C ALA A 173 -10.50 3.96 -0.97
N ALA A 174 -11.37 4.34 -0.02
CA ALA A 174 -12.59 3.59 0.31
C ALA A 174 -13.53 3.48 -0.91
N ASN A 175 -13.76 4.57 -1.64
CA ASN A 175 -14.57 4.56 -2.85
C ASN A 175 -13.94 3.69 -3.95
N CYS A 176 -12.62 3.74 -4.12
CA CYS A 176 -11.90 2.93 -5.09
C CYS A 176 -12.14 1.44 -4.85
N VAL A 177 -11.99 0.97 -3.60
CA VAL A 177 -12.17 -0.46 -3.28
C VAL A 177 -13.63 -0.90 -3.36
N LEU A 178 -14.58 -0.02 -3.09
CA LEU A 178 -16.03 -0.33 -3.08
C LEU A 178 -16.68 -0.32 -4.47
N ASN A 179 -16.07 0.34 -5.45
CA ASN A 179 -16.73 0.61 -6.74
C ASN A 179 -15.98 0.06 -7.96
N LEU A 180 -14.72 -0.36 -7.81
CA LEU A 180 -13.90 -0.82 -8.94
C LEU A 180 -13.54 -2.29 -8.78
N PRO A 181 -13.49 -3.08 -9.88
CA PRO A 181 -12.99 -4.45 -9.81
C PRO A 181 -11.47 -4.47 -9.53
N TYR A 182 -10.97 -5.54 -8.92
CA TYR A 182 -9.53 -5.70 -8.71
C TYR A 182 -8.76 -5.75 -10.03
N SER A 183 -7.64 -5.04 -10.10
CA SER A 183 -6.65 -5.23 -11.16
C SER A 183 -5.63 -6.30 -10.75
N ASN A 184 -5.71 -7.46 -11.41
CA ASN A 184 -4.83 -8.62 -11.20
C ASN A 184 -3.79 -8.70 -12.33
N LEU A 185 -2.75 -7.86 -12.27
CA LEU A 185 -1.59 -7.94 -13.17
C LEU A 185 -0.28 -7.68 -12.42
#